data_AF-A0A965MUB0-F1
#
_entry.id   AF-A0A965MUB0-F1
#
_cell.length_a   1.000
_cell.length_b   1.000
_cell.length_c   1.000
_cell.angle_alpha   90.00
_cell.angle_beta   90.00
_cell.angle_gamma   90.00
#
_symmetry.space_group_name_H-M   'P 1'
#
loop_
_entity.id
_entity.type
_entity.pdbx_description
1 polymer ?
#
loop_
_entity_poly.entity_id
_entity_poly.type
_entity_poly.pdbx_seq_one_letter_code
_entity_poly.pdbx_strand_id
1 'polypeptide(L)'
;MSTRTRITRIILGAVALFVLMTGFSVTRFVLAHPGYGLQQNVATWARNKGMGAVVDKLEVWLHDTAPAAAPAASLALVDPTDSTVVDSTVPATTTTESTTTTSTTVPGPTTTLDPSIVTTTTSTTIPPPTDITPVLEPALKGEGEWKVLFTLGKKKRPVVWGMSIRPFTKYGSVVATAAVFDQTRLRAAMFNGSDVPGGGPWNNAEKIPDKALRSLVAAFNGGFRFEHDPGGYVTEGVTV
;
A
#
# COMPACT_ATOMS: atom_id res chain seq x y z
N MET A 1 24.18 33.31 -45.66
CA MET A 1 23.58 32.34 -44.71
C MET A 1 22.24 32.91 -44.26
N SER A 2 21.12 32.31 -44.68
CA SER A 2 19.80 32.94 -44.49
C SER A 2 19.41 32.98 -43.00
N THR A 3 18.69 34.03 -42.60
CA THR A 3 18.23 34.27 -41.22
C THR A 3 17.51 33.03 -40.62
N ARG A 4 16.82 32.27 -41.47
CA ARG A 4 16.12 31.03 -41.13
C ARG A 4 17.06 29.92 -40.63
N THR A 5 18.20 29.70 -41.29
CA THR A 5 19.20 28.70 -40.86
C THR A 5 19.89 29.08 -39.54
N ARG A 6 20.05 30.39 -39.28
CA ARG A 6 20.61 30.87 -38.00
C ARG A 6 19.63 30.66 -36.84
N ILE A 7 18.35 31.00 -37.04
CA ILE A 7 17.30 30.78 -36.04
C ILE A 7 17.16 29.29 -35.71
N THR A 8 17.14 28.40 -36.72
CA THR A 8 17.05 26.96 -36.49
C THR A 8 18.23 26.42 -35.67
N ARG A 9 19.46 26.88 -35.93
CA ARG A 9 20.65 26.48 -35.15
C ARG A 9 20.61 26.96 -33.71
N ILE A 10 20.11 28.19 -33.48
CA ILE A 10 19.94 28.73 -32.13
C ILE A 10 18.91 27.92 -31.36
N ILE A 11 17.76 27.59 -31.98
CA ILE A 11 16.74 26.74 -31.36
C ILE A 11 17.31 25.36 -31.04
N LEU A 12 17.99 24.71 -31.98
CA LEU A 12 18.64 23.41 -31.76
C LEU A 12 19.67 23.46 -30.63
N GLY A 13 20.48 24.52 -30.57
CA GLY A 13 21.45 24.72 -29.49
C GLY A 13 20.79 24.90 -28.12
N ALA A 14 19.71 25.68 -28.05
CA ALA A 14 18.94 25.88 -26.83
C ALA A 14 18.28 24.57 -26.36
N VAL A 15 17.72 23.80 -27.28
CA VAL A 15 17.14 22.47 -26.98
C VAL A 15 18.23 21.51 -26.49
N ALA A 16 19.37 21.44 -27.16
CA ALA A 16 20.47 20.57 -26.76
C ALA A 16 21.02 20.93 -25.36
N LEU A 17 21.17 22.23 -25.07
CA LEU A 17 21.59 22.70 -23.75
C LEU A 17 20.56 22.34 -22.67
N PHE A 18 19.27 22.52 -22.95
CA PHE A 18 18.20 22.15 -22.04
C PHE A 18 18.20 20.64 -21.73
N VAL A 19 18.37 19.79 -22.75
CA VAL A 19 18.48 18.33 -22.60
C VAL A 19 19.71 17.94 -21.78
N LEU A 20 20.86 18.58 -22.01
CA LEU A 20 22.08 18.31 -21.23
C LEU A 20 21.92 18.69 -19.75
N MET A 21 21.33 19.86 -19.46
CA MET A 21 21.10 20.28 -18.08
C MET A 21 20.09 19.37 -17.34
N THR A 22 19.00 19.00 -18.01
CA THR A 22 18.01 18.08 -17.43
C THR A 22 18.59 16.69 -17.23
N GLY A 23 19.31 16.15 -18.22
CA GLY A 23 20.02 14.88 -18.11
C GLY A 23 21.00 14.85 -16.93
N PHE A 24 21.86 15.87 -16.81
CA PHE A 24 22.80 15.96 -15.68
C PHE A 24 22.09 16.04 -14.32
N SER A 25 20.98 16.79 -14.25
CA SER A 25 20.15 16.92 -13.04
C SER A 25 19.52 15.57 -12.62
N VAL A 26 18.94 14.83 -13.58
CA VAL A 26 18.38 13.48 -13.34
C VAL A 26 19.48 12.53 -12.88
N THR A 27 20.62 12.49 -13.57
CA THR A 27 21.73 11.61 -13.21
C THR A 27 22.21 11.88 -11.78
N ARG A 28 22.40 13.15 -11.40
CA ARG A 28 22.78 13.51 -10.02
C ARG A 28 21.74 13.07 -8.99
N PHE A 29 20.45 13.17 -9.33
CA PHE A 29 19.37 12.74 -8.45
C PHE A 29 19.35 11.22 -8.25
N VAL A 30 19.49 10.44 -9.33
CA VAL A 30 19.55 8.97 -9.28
C VAL A 30 20.74 8.49 -8.45
N LEU A 31 21.92 9.10 -8.64
CA LEU A 31 23.11 8.76 -7.86
C LEU A 31 22.96 9.08 -6.36
N ALA A 32 22.14 10.06 -6.00
CA ALA A 32 21.85 10.39 -4.60
C ALA A 32 20.83 9.43 -3.96
N HIS A 33 20.07 8.67 -4.75
CA HIS A 33 19.01 7.77 -4.27
C HIS A 33 19.16 6.35 -4.87
N PRO A 34 20.22 5.61 -4.51
CA PRO A 34 20.52 4.30 -5.09
C PRO A 34 19.52 3.20 -4.70
N GLY A 35 18.63 3.45 -3.73
CA GLY A 35 17.66 2.48 -3.23
C GLY A 35 16.38 2.33 -4.06
N TYR A 36 16.14 3.21 -5.04
CA TYR A 36 14.95 3.15 -5.90
C TYR A 36 15.28 2.64 -7.31
N GLY A 37 14.33 1.95 -7.95
CA GLY A 37 14.42 1.62 -9.37
C GLY A 37 14.52 2.87 -10.25
N LEU A 38 15.10 2.75 -11.45
CA LEU A 38 15.37 3.92 -12.31
C LEU A 38 14.09 4.68 -12.69
N GLN A 39 12.98 3.99 -12.95
CA GLN A 39 11.68 4.61 -13.23
C GLN A 39 11.17 5.41 -12.02
N GLN A 40 11.24 4.84 -10.82
CA GLN A 40 10.83 5.51 -9.59
C GLN A 40 11.69 6.74 -9.32
N ASN A 41 13.02 6.63 -9.47
CA ASN A 41 13.93 7.77 -9.32
C ASN A 41 13.63 8.91 -10.30
N VAL A 42 13.35 8.59 -11.57
CA VAL A 42 13.00 9.59 -12.59
C VAL A 42 11.63 10.21 -12.31
N ALA A 43 10.65 9.42 -11.90
CA ALA A 43 9.33 9.90 -11.52
C ALA A 43 9.40 10.83 -10.29
N THR A 44 10.15 10.44 -9.26
CA THR A 44 10.39 11.27 -8.07
C THR A 44 11.15 12.55 -8.40
N TRP A 45 12.18 12.49 -9.26
CA TRP A 45 12.88 13.69 -9.74
C TRP A 45 11.93 14.65 -10.48
N ALA A 46 11.10 14.12 -11.37
CA ALA A 46 10.17 14.90 -12.16
C ALA A 46 9.09 15.55 -11.28
N ARG A 47 8.57 14.82 -10.30
CA ARG A 47 7.66 15.34 -9.27
C ARG A 47 8.31 16.48 -8.47
N ASN A 48 9.53 16.29 -7.98
CA ASN A 48 10.30 17.31 -7.23
C ASN A 48 10.63 18.58 -8.04
N LYS A 49 10.52 18.54 -9.38
CA LYS A 49 10.73 19.71 -10.27
C LYS A 49 9.43 20.34 -10.76
N GLY A 50 8.29 19.99 -10.15
CA GLY A 50 6.98 20.57 -10.47
C GLY A 50 6.32 19.98 -11.71
N MET A 51 6.82 18.85 -12.22
CA MET A 51 6.24 18.15 -13.39
C MET A 51 5.23 17.06 -13.00
N GLY A 52 4.71 17.08 -11.76
CA GLY A 52 3.77 16.07 -11.24
C GLY A 52 2.61 15.79 -12.19
N ALA A 53 1.93 16.83 -12.70
CA ALA A 53 0.80 16.66 -13.62
C ALA A 53 1.15 15.99 -14.97
N VAL A 54 2.40 16.07 -15.42
CA VAL A 54 2.86 15.38 -16.65
C VAL A 54 3.14 13.91 -16.33
N VAL A 55 3.78 13.65 -15.19
CA VAL A 55 4.04 12.29 -14.69
C VAL A 55 2.73 11.55 -14.47
N ASP A 56 1.76 12.17 -13.80
CA ASP A 56 0.46 11.56 -13.52
C ASP A 56 -0.29 11.21 -14.83
N LYS A 57 -0.24 12.08 -15.84
CA LYS A 57 -0.82 11.79 -17.17
C LYS A 57 -0.13 10.63 -17.89
N LEU A 58 1.19 10.54 -17.76
CA LEU A 58 1.97 9.44 -18.35
C LEU A 58 1.71 8.13 -17.61
N GLU A 59 1.58 8.16 -16.29
CA GLU A 59 1.26 6.99 -15.46
C GLU A 59 -0.16 6.50 -15.77
N VAL A 60 -1.15 7.40 -15.86
CA VAL A 60 -2.52 7.04 -16.30
C VAL A 60 -2.47 6.41 -17.69
N TRP A 61 -1.77 7.03 -18.65
CA TRP A 61 -1.68 6.49 -20.01
C TRP A 61 -0.99 5.11 -20.06
N LEU A 62 0.08 4.92 -19.28
CA LEU A 62 0.83 3.67 -19.21
C LEU A 62 0.04 2.55 -18.51
N HIS A 63 -0.81 2.92 -17.54
CA HIS A 63 -1.56 1.99 -16.70
C HIS A 63 -3.08 1.97 -16.97
N ASP A 64 -3.55 2.53 -18.09
CA ASP A 64 -4.98 2.56 -18.45
C ASP A 64 -5.55 1.18 -18.87
N THR A 65 -4.77 0.12 -18.68
CA THR A 65 -5.24 -1.23 -18.91
C THR A 65 -5.98 -1.73 -17.68
N ALA A 66 -7.26 -2.05 -17.85
CA ALA A 66 -8.04 -2.71 -16.81
C ALA A 66 -7.29 -3.98 -16.34
N PRO A 67 -7.32 -4.30 -15.03
CA PRO A 67 -6.76 -5.55 -14.56
C PRO A 67 -7.39 -6.71 -15.33
N ALA A 68 -6.61 -7.78 -15.55
CA ALA A 68 -7.00 -8.89 -16.41
C ALA A 68 -8.45 -9.34 -16.15
N ALA A 69 -9.25 -9.52 -17.19
CA ALA A 69 -10.65 -9.92 -17.01
C ALA A 69 -10.80 -11.35 -16.44
N ALA A 70 -9.78 -12.18 -16.62
CA ALA A 70 -9.77 -13.55 -16.12
C ALA A 70 -9.76 -13.56 -14.58
N PRO A 71 -10.64 -14.32 -13.92
CA PRO A 71 -10.68 -14.37 -12.47
C PRO A 71 -9.38 -14.92 -11.90
N ALA A 72 -8.97 -14.40 -10.73
CA ALA A 72 -7.83 -14.91 -10.03
C ALA A 72 -8.06 -16.39 -9.68
N ALA A 73 -7.05 -17.22 -9.93
CA ALA A 73 -7.10 -18.66 -9.68
C ALA A 73 -6.69 -19.02 -8.23
N SER A 74 -6.20 -18.05 -7.45
CA SER A 74 -5.73 -18.27 -6.09
C SER A 74 -5.98 -17.05 -5.21
N LEU A 75 -6.09 -17.29 -3.91
CA LEU A 75 -6.19 -16.25 -2.90
C LEU A 75 -4.77 -15.82 -2.46
N ALA A 76 -4.64 -14.57 -2.01
CA ALA A 76 -3.36 -14.03 -1.54
C ALA A 76 -2.97 -14.58 -0.16
N LEU A 77 -3.96 -14.94 0.66
CA LEU A 77 -3.74 -15.52 1.98
C LEU A 77 -3.56 -17.04 1.85
N VAL A 78 -2.31 -17.50 1.97
CA VAL A 78 -1.96 -18.92 1.97
C VAL A 78 -2.36 -19.53 3.32
N ASP A 79 -2.90 -20.75 3.32
CA ASP A 79 -3.24 -21.46 4.55
C ASP A 79 -1.95 -21.73 5.36
N PRO A 80 -1.87 -21.39 6.65
CA PRO A 80 -0.66 -21.65 7.44
C PRO A 80 -0.33 -23.15 7.57
N THR A 81 -1.26 -24.05 7.25
CA THR A 81 -1.03 -25.50 7.21
C THR A 81 -0.44 -25.99 5.89
N ASP A 82 -0.41 -25.16 4.84
CA ASP A 82 0.22 -25.48 3.55
C ASP A 82 1.69 -25.04 3.55
N SER A 83 2.42 -25.51 4.56
CA SER A 83 3.86 -25.27 4.69
C SER A 83 4.62 -26.16 3.70
N THR A 84 4.56 -25.83 2.41
CA THR A 84 5.73 -26.09 1.56
C THR A 84 6.78 -25.07 1.97
N VAL A 85 7.93 -25.56 2.44
CA VAL A 85 9.06 -24.75 2.89
C VAL A 85 9.50 -23.88 1.71
N VAL A 86 9.04 -22.63 1.65
CA VAL A 86 9.65 -21.62 0.81
C VAL A 86 10.90 -21.18 1.56
N ASP A 87 12.03 -21.74 1.14
CA ASP A 87 13.35 -21.27 1.48
C ASP A 87 13.36 -19.74 1.39
N SER A 88 13.78 -19.07 2.46
CA SER A 88 13.84 -17.61 2.56
C SER A 88 15.01 -17.07 1.74
N THR A 89 15.04 -17.36 0.45
CA THR A 89 15.75 -16.54 -0.51
C THR A 89 14.84 -15.38 -0.85
N VAL A 90 15.14 -14.21 -0.27
CA VAL A 90 14.50 -12.93 -0.60
C VAL A 90 14.43 -12.80 -2.14
N PRO A 91 13.26 -12.90 -2.78
CA PRO A 91 13.14 -12.51 -4.16
C PRO A 91 13.22 -11.00 -4.17
N ALA A 92 14.17 -10.43 -4.93
CA ALA A 92 14.10 -9.03 -5.30
C ALA A 92 12.80 -8.84 -6.10
N THR A 93 11.75 -8.37 -5.43
CA THR A 93 10.46 -8.14 -6.05
C THR A 93 10.51 -6.82 -6.81
N THR A 94 10.41 -6.91 -8.13
CA THR A 94 10.04 -5.80 -9.00
C THR A 94 8.66 -5.29 -8.56
N THR A 95 8.65 -4.14 -7.88
CA THR A 95 7.44 -3.44 -7.46
C THR A 95 6.71 -2.88 -8.67
N THR A 96 5.58 -3.49 -9.04
CA THR A 96 4.54 -2.82 -9.83
C THR A 96 3.44 -2.43 -8.85
N GLU A 97 3.61 -1.28 -8.20
CA GLU A 97 2.56 -0.63 -7.41
C GLU A 97 1.52 -0.06 -8.37
N SER A 98 0.27 -0.50 -8.24
CA SER A 98 -0.88 0.18 -8.80
C SER A 98 -1.96 0.17 -7.72
N THR A 99 -2.18 1.32 -7.08
CA THR A 99 -3.15 1.50 -6.01
C THR A 99 -4.15 2.57 -6.44
N THR A 100 -5.39 2.15 -6.66
CA THR A 100 -6.54 3.06 -6.83
C THR A 100 -7.39 2.96 -5.58
N THR A 101 -7.51 4.07 -4.84
CA THR A 101 -8.33 4.18 -3.64
C THR A 101 -9.64 4.90 -4.01
N THR A 102 -10.78 4.23 -3.92
CA THR A 102 -12.10 4.89 -3.98
C THR A 102 -12.82 4.64 -2.67
N SER A 103 -13.01 5.71 -1.89
CA SER A 103 -13.83 5.71 -0.68
C SER A 103 -15.30 5.93 -1.07
N THR A 104 -16.20 5.03 -0.67
CA THR A 104 -17.65 5.22 -0.79
C THR A 104 -18.27 5.07 0.60
N THR A 105 -18.90 6.15 1.07
CA THR A 105 -19.76 6.19 2.26
C THR A 105 -21.02 5.35 2.05
N VAL A 106 -21.31 4.43 2.98
CA VAL A 106 -22.54 3.62 3.02
C VAL A 106 -23.41 4.08 4.21
N PRO A 107 -24.74 4.29 4.06
CA PRO A 107 -25.64 4.56 5.18
C PRO A 107 -25.96 3.26 5.95
N GLY A 108 -26.02 3.33 7.28
CA GLY A 108 -26.17 2.17 8.16
C GLY A 108 -27.56 1.49 8.13
N PRO A 109 -27.65 0.19 8.46
CA PRO A 109 -28.93 -0.49 8.66
C PRO A 109 -29.43 -0.41 10.11
N THR A 110 -30.72 -0.13 10.26
CA THR A 110 -31.50 -0.30 11.51
C THR A 110 -31.75 -1.78 11.76
N THR A 111 -31.35 -2.30 12.92
CA THR A 111 -31.58 -3.71 13.33
C THR A 111 -32.73 -3.83 14.33
N THR A 112 -33.73 -4.63 13.99
CA THR A 112 -34.75 -5.17 14.90
C THR A 112 -34.21 -6.45 15.55
N LEU A 113 -34.36 -6.57 16.87
CA LEU A 113 -33.82 -7.66 17.71
C LEU A 113 -34.70 -8.92 17.69
N ASP A 114 -34.09 -10.10 17.55
CA ASP A 114 -34.68 -11.41 17.88
C ASP A 114 -33.75 -12.15 18.87
N PRO A 115 -34.21 -12.56 20.08
CA PRO A 115 -33.37 -13.18 21.08
C PRO A 115 -33.44 -14.72 21.00
N SER A 116 -32.56 -15.33 20.22
CA SER A 116 -32.25 -16.75 20.37
C SER A 116 -30.92 -16.94 21.11
N ILE A 117 -31.02 -17.74 22.17
CA ILE A 117 -30.12 -17.82 23.31
C ILE A 117 -28.83 -18.56 22.92
N VAL A 118 -27.69 -17.86 22.95
CA VAL A 118 -26.36 -18.47 22.72
C VAL A 118 -25.67 -18.71 24.06
N THR A 119 -25.42 -19.97 24.37
CA THR A 119 -24.59 -20.44 25.49
C THR A 119 -23.20 -19.80 25.43
N THR A 120 -22.96 -18.82 26.31
CA THR A 120 -21.70 -18.06 26.34
C THR A 120 -20.68 -18.80 27.21
N THR A 121 -19.64 -19.35 26.60
CA THR A 121 -18.40 -19.70 27.31
C THR A 121 -17.50 -18.47 27.35
N THR A 122 -17.12 -18.04 28.55
CA THR A 122 -16.38 -16.80 28.79
C THR A 122 -14.91 -16.93 28.34
N SER A 123 -14.67 -16.79 27.03
CA SER A 123 -13.34 -16.57 26.47
C SER A 123 -13.03 -15.07 26.49
N THR A 124 -11.94 -14.66 27.17
CA THR A 124 -11.46 -13.26 27.23
C THR A 124 -10.86 -12.77 25.89
N THR A 125 -11.32 -13.30 24.76
CA THR A 125 -10.74 -13.08 23.43
C THR A 125 -11.87 -12.63 22.53
N ILE A 126 -11.68 -11.53 21.79
CA ILE A 126 -12.65 -11.05 20.81
C ILE A 126 -12.95 -12.22 19.85
N PRO A 127 -14.22 -12.55 19.58
CA PRO A 127 -14.54 -13.60 18.62
C PRO A 127 -14.05 -13.20 17.23
N PRO A 128 -13.69 -14.17 16.36
CA PRO A 128 -13.42 -13.87 14.96
C PRO A 128 -14.61 -13.13 14.33
N PRO A 129 -14.38 -12.25 13.34
CA PRO A 129 -15.48 -11.70 12.56
C PRO A 129 -16.25 -12.81 11.83
N THR A 130 -17.50 -12.53 11.47
CA THR A 130 -18.33 -13.46 10.70
C THR A 130 -17.81 -13.58 9.26
N ASP A 131 -17.80 -14.80 8.73
CA ASP A 131 -17.41 -15.10 7.34
C ASP A 131 -18.27 -14.33 6.34
N ILE A 132 -17.66 -13.98 5.20
CA ILE A 132 -18.31 -13.25 4.10
C ILE A 132 -18.64 -14.22 2.99
N THR A 133 -19.89 -14.19 2.50
CA THR A 133 -20.28 -14.94 1.31
C THR A 133 -19.56 -14.41 0.07
N PRO A 134 -18.83 -15.26 -0.69
CA PRO A 134 -18.21 -14.86 -1.95
C PRO A 134 -19.23 -14.29 -2.94
N VAL A 135 -18.86 -13.22 -3.65
CA VAL A 135 -19.74 -12.59 -4.65
C VAL A 135 -19.52 -13.11 -6.08
N LEU A 136 -18.44 -13.87 -6.30
CA LEU A 136 -18.05 -14.41 -7.60
C LEU A 136 -17.99 -15.95 -7.55
N GLU A 137 -18.66 -16.58 -8.52
CA GLU A 137 -18.72 -18.04 -8.65
C GLU A 137 -17.85 -18.55 -9.82
N PRO A 138 -17.24 -19.76 -9.70
CA PRO A 138 -17.21 -20.58 -8.49
C PRO A 138 -16.36 -19.93 -7.40
N ALA A 139 -16.79 -20.04 -6.14
CA ALA A 139 -15.99 -19.61 -4.99
C ALA A 139 -14.64 -20.36 -4.95
N LEU A 140 -13.57 -19.64 -4.61
CA LEU A 140 -12.29 -20.26 -4.31
C LEU A 140 -12.34 -20.90 -2.92
N LYS A 141 -11.53 -21.94 -2.70
CA LYS A 141 -11.43 -22.61 -1.39
C LYS A 141 -10.98 -21.60 -0.33
N GLY A 142 -11.76 -21.45 0.75
CA GLY A 142 -11.47 -20.51 1.82
C GLY A 142 -11.75 -19.05 1.48
N GLU A 143 -12.43 -18.75 0.36
CA GLU A 143 -12.82 -17.39 -0.01
C GLU A 143 -13.85 -16.85 0.98
N GLY A 144 -13.55 -15.70 1.59
CA GLY A 144 -14.42 -15.07 2.59
C GLY A 144 -14.39 -15.70 3.99
N GLU A 145 -13.60 -16.77 4.20
CA GLU A 145 -13.44 -17.40 5.52
C GLU A 145 -12.37 -16.68 6.35
N TRP A 146 -12.70 -16.32 7.60
CA TRP A 146 -11.74 -15.72 8.53
C TRP A 146 -10.84 -16.77 9.16
N LYS A 147 -9.53 -16.57 9.00
CA LYS A 147 -8.49 -17.43 9.57
C LYS A 147 -7.67 -16.68 10.60
N VAL A 148 -7.23 -17.38 11.64
CA VAL A 148 -6.29 -16.83 12.62
C VAL A 148 -4.91 -16.72 11.97
N LEU A 149 -4.37 -15.50 11.92
CA LEU A 149 -3.04 -15.23 11.36
C LEU A 149 -1.95 -15.14 12.42
N PHE A 150 -2.31 -14.61 13.59
CA PHE A 150 -1.34 -14.42 14.66
C PHE A 150 -1.95 -14.72 16.02
N THR A 151 -1.16 -15.37 16.87
CA THR A 151 -1.52 -15.68 18.25
C THR A 151 -0.46 -15.18 19.22
N LEU A 152 -0.87 -14.76 20.41
CA LEU A 152 0.01 -14.19 21.43
C LEU A 152 -0.04 -14.97 22.74
N GLY A 153 1.13 -15.06 23.39
CA GLY A 153 1.32 -15.61 24.72
C GLY A 153 1.27 -17.15 24.78
N LYS A 154 1.56 -17.69 25.97
CA LYS A 154 1.63 -19.15 26.20
C LYS A 154 0.34 -19.90 25.85
N LYS A 155 -0.80 -19.23 25.97
CA LYS A 155 -2.12 -19.78 25.65
C LYS A 155 -2.51 -19.65 24.16
N LYS A 156 -1.60 -19.17 23.30
CA LYS A 156 -1.82 -18.97 21.85
C LYS A 156 -3.14 -18.27 21.55
N ARG A 157 -3.39 -17.14 22.21
CA ARG A 157 -4.66 -16.41 22.02
C ARG A 157 -4.64 -15.68 20.68
N PRO A 158 -5.64 -15.85 19.80
CA PRO A 158 -5.74 -15.10 18.55
C PRO A 158 -5.75 -13.59 18.79
N VAL A 159 -4.98 -12.87 17.99
CA VAL A 159 -4.93 -11.40 18.01
C VAL A 159 -4.95 -10.77 16.61
N VAL A 160 -4.74 -11.56 15.56
CA VAL A 160 -4.94 -11.14 14.17
C VAL A 160 -5.72 -12.21 13.44
N TRP A 161 -6.74 -11.78 12.70
CA TRP A 161 -7.49 -12.59 11.76
C TRP A 161 -7.36 -12.00 10.36
N GLY A 162 -7.44 -12.83 9.34
CA GLY A 162 -7.52 -12.35 7.98
C GLY A 162 -8.31 -13.28 7.07
N MET A 163 -8.75 -12.72 5.96
CA MET A 163 -9.46 -13.42 4.89
C MET A 163 -9.06 -12.84 3.54
N SER A 164 -9.25 -13.61 2.48
CA SER A 164 -9.16 -13.11 1.10
C SER A 164 -10.49 -13.28 0.39
N ILE A 165 -10.82 -12.34 -0.49
CA ILE A 165 -12.04 -12.35 -1.30
C ILE A 165 -11.79 -11.72 -2.67
N ARG A 166 -12.56 -12.11 -3.69
CA ARG A 166 -12.69 -11.34 -4.93
C ARG A 166 -13.89 -10.41 -4.80
N PRO A 167 -13.70 -9.11 -4.51
CA PRO A 167 -14.79 -8.23 -4.10
C PRO A 167 -15.68 -7.78 -5.28
N PHE A 168 -15.24 -7.99 -6.53
CA PHE A 168 -15.92 -7.46 -7.70
C PHE A 168 -16.16 -8.55 -8.74
N THR A 169 -17.43 -8.74 -9.12
CA THR A 169 -17.81 -9.68 -10.19
C THR A 169 -17.25 -9.28 -11.56
N LYS A 170 -17.17 -7.97 -11.84
CA LYS A 170 -16.63 -7.42 -13.10
C LYS A 170 -15.09 -7.52 -13.20
N TYR A 171 -14.40 -7.56 -12.06
CA TYR A 171 -12.94 -7.59 -11.97
C TYR A 171 -12.48 -8.80 -11.17
N GLY A 172 -12.83 -10.00 -11.63
CA GLY A 172 -12.56 -11.23 -10.90
C GLY A 172 -11.08 -11.52 -10.65
N SER A 173 -10.16 -10.85 -11.36
CA SER A 173 -8.71 -10.92 -11.10
C SER A 173 -8.29 -10.21 -9.82
N VAL A 174 -9.12 -9.30 -9.32
CA VAL A 174 -8.81 -8.53 -8.12
C VAL A 174 -9.07 -9.41 -6.91
N VAL A 175 -8.02 -9.64 -6.13
CA VAL A 175 -8.11 -10.28 -4.81
C VAL A 175 -7.81 -9.22 -3.76
N ALA A 176 -8.73 -9.06 -2.82
CA ALA A 176 -8.52 -8.24 -1.64
C ALA A 176 -8.23 -9.13 -0.43
N THR A 177 -7.39 -8.65 0.48
CA THR A 177 -7.17 -9.27 1.78
C THR A 177 -7.60 -8.29 2.86
N ALA A 178 -8.44 -8.75 3.77
CA ALA A 178 -8.84 -8.00 4.95
C ALA A 178 -8.16 -8.60 6.17
N ALA A 179 -7.75 -7.75 7.11
CA ALA A 179 -7.20 -8.17 8.39
C ALA A 179 -7.88 -7.42 9.55
N VAL A 180 -8.16 -8.13 10.62
CA VAL A 180 -8.72 -7.58 11.86
C VAL A 180 -7.73 -7.82 12.99
N PHE A 181 -7.50 -6.79 13.79
CA PHE A 181 -6.53 -6.78 14.88
C PHE A 181 -7.26 -6.61 16.23
N ASP A 182 -6.92 -7.43 17.22
CA ASP A 182 -7.42 -7.28 18.59
C ASP A 182 -6.80 -6.04 19.24
N GLN A 183 -7.53 -4.92 19.19
CA GLN A 183 -7.11 -3.63 19.72
C GLN A 183 -7.01 -3.61 21.26
N THR A 184 -7.49 -4.63 21.97
CA THR A 184 -7.30 -4.73 23.43
C THR A 184 -5.89 -5.20 23.79
N ARG A 185 -5.23 -5.92 22.87
CA ARG A 185 -3.90 -6.53 23.06
C ARG A 185 -2.82 -5.92 22.19
N LEU A 186 -3.22 -5.38 21.04
CA LEU A 186 -2.34 -4.73 20.08
C LEU A 186 -2.48 -3.21 20.19
N ARG A 187 -1.45 -2.50 19.74
CA ARG A 187 -1.42 -1.04 19.63
C ARG A 187 -0.81 -0.70 18.28
N ALA A 188 -1.34 0.34 17.64
CA ALA A 188 -0.72 0.94 16.48
C ALA A 188 0.29 2.00 16.93
N ALA A 189 1.39 2.11 16.20
CA ALA A 189 2.35 3.20 16.33
C ALA A 189 2.66 3.72 14.93
N MET A 190 2.61 5.04 14.76
CA MET A 190 3.05 5.71 13.54
C MET A 190 4.56 5.97 13.64
N PHE A 191 5.28 5.67 12.56
CA PHE A 191 6.71 5.95 12.39
C PHE A 191 6.85 6.95 11.24
N ASN A 192 7.44 8.11 11.52
CA ASN A 192 7.53 9.22 10.59
C ASN A 192 8.67 8.99 9.58
N GLY A 193 8.52 9.49 8.36
CA GLY A 193 9.59 9.45 7.36
C GLY A 193 10.77 10.36 7.73
N SER A 194 11.92 10.14 7.10
CA SER A 194 13.13 10.94 7.31
C SER A 194 13.01 12.37 6.76
N ASP A 195 12.27 12.54 5.66
CA ASP A 195 12.14 13.82 4.96
C ASP A 195 10.76 14.46 5.15
N VAL A 196 9.70 13.66 5.02
CA VAL A 196 8.29 14.07 5.15
C VAL A 196 7.68 13.26 6.30
N PRO A 197 6.98 13.87 7.28
CA PRO A 197 6.38 15.21 7.26
C PRO A 197 7.30 16.39 7.60
N GLY A 198 8.59 16.17 7.89
CA GLY A 198 9.47 17.23 8.43
C GLY A 198 9.15 17.50 9.90
N GLY A 199 9.57 18.65 10.46
CA GLY A 199 9.18 19.08 11.81
C GLY A 199 9.78 18.30 13.01
N GLY A 200 10.71 17.38 12.76
CA GLY A 200 11.37 16.58 13.80
C GLY A 200 12.31 17.39 14.71
N PRO A 201 12.95 16.73 15.70
CA PRO A 201 13.05 15.27 15.86
C PRO A 201 11.77 14.61 16.41
N TRP A 202 11.47 13.43 15.89
CA TRP A 202 10.32 12.61 16.30
C TRP A 202 10.77 11.46 17.22
N ASN A 203 9.92 11.05 18.18
CA ASN A 203 10.18 9.88 19.01
C ASN A 203 10.14 8.58 18.19
N ASN A 204 9.19 8.50 17.25
CA ASN A 204 9.07 7.41 16.29
C ASN A 204 9.46 7.93 14.89
N ALA A 205 10.75 7.91 14.59
CA ALA A 205 11.30 8.33 13.30
C ALA A 205 11.27 7.20 12.26
N GLU A 206 12.22 7.17 11.31
CA GLU A 206 12.14 6.34 10.10
C GLU A 206 12.40 4.84 10.31
N LYS A 207 12.73 4.41 11.55
CA LYS A 207 13.05 3.02 11.88
C LYS A 207 12.36 2.55 13.14
N ILE A 208 11.85 1.33 13.08
CA ILE A 208 11.38 0.60 14.25
C ILE A 208 12.60 0.21 15.09
N PRO A 209 12.68 0.60 16.37
CA PRO A 209 13.84 0.28 17.20
C PRO A 209 13.90 -1.22 17.53
N ASP A 210 15.10 -1.76 17.71
CA ASP A 210 15.33 -3.20 17.95
C ASP A 210 14.49 -3.78 19.08
N LYS A 211 14.28 -2.99 20.14
CA LYS A 211 13.44 -3.38 21.29
C LYS A 211 11.98 -3.63 20.89
N ALA A 212 11.46 -2.92 19.89
CA ALA A 212 10.08 -3.03 19.41
C ALA A 212 9.92 -4.13 18.34
N LEU A 213 10.98 -4.51 17.62
CA LEU A 213 10.94 -5.59 16.63
C LEU A 213 10.46 -6.92 17.22
N ARG A 214 10.80 -7.21 18.47
CA ARG A 214 10.38 -8.44 19.16
C ARG A 214 8.87 -8.52 19.42
N SER A 215 8.20 -7.37 19.45
CA SER A 215 6.75 -7.23 19.65
C SER A 215 6.01 -6.81 18.38
N LEU A 216 6.71 -6.67 17.25
CA LEU A 216 6.12 -6.26 15.99
C LEU A 216 5.27 -7.40 15.43
N VAL A 217 4.00 -7.10 15.16
CA VAL A 217 3.06 -8.07 14.56
C VAL A 217 2.91 -7.84 13.06
N ALA A 218 2.81 -6.58 12.63
CA ALA A 218 2.74 -6.19 11.22
C ALA A 218 3.22 -4.73 11.08
N ALA A 219 3.67 -4.37 9.88
CA ALA A 219 3.97 -3.01 9.48
C ALA A 219 3.39 -2.75 8.09
N PHE A 220 2.93 -1.53 7.85
CA PHE A 220 2.33 -1.08 6.61
C PHE A 220 2.95 0.25 6.19
N ASN A 221 2.85 0.58 4.90
CA ASN A 221 3.17 1.92 4.44
C ASN A 221 2.25 2.95 5.13
N GLY A 222 2.74 4.19 5.23
CA GLY A 222 1.94 5.32 5.70
C GLY A 222 0.99 5.85 4.63
N GLY A 223 0.52 7.09 4.85
CA GLY A 223 -0.32 7.80 3.89
C GLY A 223 0.44 8.27 2.65
N PHE A 224 -0.31 8.89 1.73
CA PHE A 224 0.24 9.52 0.52
C PHE A 224 0.87 10.88 0.83
N ARG A 225 1.78 11.33 -0.03
CA ARG A 225 2.33 12.69 0.05
C ARG A 225 1.28 13.70 -0.44
N PHE A 226 1.19 14.85 0.24
CA PHE A 226 0.21 15.91 -0.05
C PHE A 226 0.46 16.69 -1.34
N GLU A 227 1.49 16.32 -2.12
CA GLU A 227 1.77 16.91 -3.44
C GLU A 227 0.59 16.73 -4.42
N HIS A 228 -0.35 15.83 -4.13
CA HIS A 228 -1.48 15.49 -4.97
C HIS A 228 -2.87 15.82 -4.39
N ASP A 229 -3.01 16.10 -3.08
CA ASP A 229 -4.29 16.49 -2.44
C ASP A 229 -4.09 17.25 -1.10
N PRO A 230 -4.92 18.25 -0.78
CA PRO A 230 -4.85 19.00 0.48
C PRO A 230 -5.38 18.14 1.65
N GLY A 231 -4.52 17.27 2.17
CA GLY A 231 -4.73 16.57 3.43
C GLY A 231 -3.94 17.21 4.58
N GLY A 232 -4.04 16.62 5.77
CA GLY A 232 -3.23 16.99 6.93
C GLY A 232 -2.59 15.76 7.56
N TYR A 233 -1.45 15.96 8.25
CA TYR A 233 -0.75 14.91 8.96
C TYR A 233 -0.72 15.23 10.46
N VAL A 234 -1.10 14.27 11.30
CA VAL A 234 -1.01 14.41 12.75
C VAL A 234 -0.18 13.26 13.31
N THR A 235 0.90 13.59 14.01
CA THR A 235 1.79 12.62 14.63
C THR A 235 2.25 13.13 15.99
N GLU A 236 2.38 12.23 16.97
CA GLU A 236 2.83 12.57 18.33
C GLU A 236 2.06 13.74 18.98
N GLY A 237 0.80 13.93 18.61
CA GLY A 237 -0.06 15.02 19.10
C GLY A 237 0.13 16.37 18.39
N VAL A 238 0.93 16.43 17.33
CA VAL A 238 1.26 17.64 16.56
C VAL A 238 0.70 17.52 15.15
N THR A 239 0.04 18.58 14.67
CA THR A 239 -0.33 18.75 13.26
C THR A 239 0.84 19.32 12.48
N VAL A 240 1.18 18.72 11.33
CA VAL A 240 2.26 19.14 10.43
C VAL A 240 1.70 19.61 9.10
#